data_AF-A0A8D2L7D5-F1
#
_entry.id   AF-A0A8D2L7D5-F1
#
_cell.length_a   1.000
_cell.length_b   1.000
_cell.length_c   1.000
_cell.angle_alpha   90.00
_cell.angle_beta   90.00
_cell.angle_gamma   90.00
#
_symmetry.space_group_name_H-M   'P 1'
#
loop_
_entity.id
_entity.type
_entity.pdbx_description
1 polymer ?
#
loop_
_entity_poly.entity_id
_entity_poly.type
_entity_poly.pdbx_seq_one_letter_code
_entity_poly.pdbx_strand_id
1 'polypeptide(L)'
;MATNYRPVANIPFLGKVLERVVAGQLQALLDETDYLDPFQSGFRPGYGTESALVALYDDLCREKDRGSASLLVLLDLSVAFDTIDHGILLDRLAGLGVGGTALQWFRSYLNGRFQKVVLGDYGSAPWQLCHGVPQGSILSPLLFNVYMKPLGEVIRRCGLRNHQYADDTQLYLLFSTNPGEAVAMLNRCLAEVMGWMRANKLKLNPGKTEVLLVGRSGFGEGELNLVLNGVALPLRDKVRSLGVLLDPELSLEAQVTPVARSAFFQL
;
A
#
# COMPACT_ATOMS: atom_id res chain seq x y z
N MET A 1 18.83 -12.01 -8.36
CA MET A 1 17.73 -11.58 -9.25
C MET A 1 18.02 -10.17 -9.72
N ALA A 2 17.85 -9.87 -11.00
CA ALA A 2 17.99 -8.51 -11.49
C ALA A 2 16.97 -7.59 -10.79
N THR A 3 17.42 -6.41 -10.35
CA THR A 3 16.71 -5.50 -9.44
C THR A 3 15.44 -4.87 -10.02
N ASN A 4 15.17 -5.04 -11.32
CA ASN A 4 14.14 -4.31 -12.06
C ASN A 4 13.11 -5.19 -12.82
N TYR A 5 13.12 -6.51 -12.68
CA TYR A 5 12.11 -7.36 -13.32
C TYR A 5 11.03 -7.77 -12.31
N ARG A 6 9.76 -7.48 -12.62
CA ARG A 6 8.60 -8.02 -11.90
C ARG A 6 7.99 -9.16 -12.74
N PRO A 7 8.10 -10.43 -12.31
CA PRO A 7 7.50 -11.54 -13.03
C PRO A 7 5.97 -11.46 -12.96
N VAL A 8 5.29 -11.81 -14.06
CA VAL A 8 3.84 -11.96 -14.08
C VAL A 8 3.53 -13.45 -14.24
N ALA A 9 2.75 -14.00 -13.32
CA ALA A 9 2.31 -15.38 -13.37
C ALA A 9 1.31 -15.57 -14.52
N ASN A 10 1.68 -16.39 -15.51
CA ASN A 10 0.75 -16.79 -16.56
C ASN A 10 -0.08 -17.99 -16.10
N ILE A 11 -1.26 -17.71 -15.55
CA ILE A 11 -2.16 -18.73 -15.01
C ILE A 11 -2.88 -19.45 -16.16
N PRO A 12 -3.01 -20.79 -16.12
CA PRO A 12 -3.77 -21.54 -17.12
C PRO A 12 -5.20 -21.02 -17.26
N PHE A 13 -5.75 -21.11 -18.48
CA PHE A 13 -7.10 -20.59 -18.78
C PHE A 13 -8.18 -21.09 -17.81
N LEU A 14 -8.23 -22.40 -17.56
CA LEU A 14 -9.19 -22.98 -16.60
C LEU A 14 -8.99 -22.43 -15.18
N GLY A 15 -7.74 -22.18 -14.78
CA GLY A 15 -7.42 -21.54 -13.50
C GLY A 15 -7.99 -20.13 -13.42
N LYS A 16 -7.86 -19.33 -14.49
CA LYS A 16 -8.45 -17.98 -14.55
C LYS A 16 -9.98 -18.01 -14.47
N VAL A 17 -10.64 -18.97 -15.11
CA VAL A 17 -12.10 -19.13 -15.02
C VAL A 17 -12.53 -19.41 -13.58
N LEU A 18 -11.86 -20.36 -12.91
CA LEU A 18 -12.14 -20.70 -11.52
C LEU A 18 -11.85 -19.51 -10.57
N GLU A 19 -10.71 -18.85 -10.73
CA GLU A 19 -10.38 -17.66 -9.95
C GLU A 19 -11.44 -16.57 -10.09
N ARG A 20 -12.01 -16.38 -11.29
CA ARG A 20 -13.05 -15.38 -11.50
C ARG A 20 -14.36 -15.71 -10.79
N VAL A 21 -14.76 -16.98 -10.75
CA VAL A 21 -15.93 -17.43 -9.98
C VAL A 21 -15.69 -17.20 -8.48
N VAL A 22 -14.55 -17.66 -7.96
CA VAL A 22 -14.22 -17.52 -6.53
C VAL A 22 -14.06 -16.05 -6.15
N ALA A 23 -13.43 -15.22 -6.99
CA ALA A 23 -13.30 -13.79 -6.77
C ALA A 23 -14.66 -13.09 -6.66
N GLY A 24 -15.63 -13.47 -7.52
CA GLY A 24 -16.99 -12.93 -7.43
C GLY A 24 -17.69 -13.28 -6.12
N GLN A 25 -17.54 -14.53 -5.65
CA GLN A 25 -18.11 -14.98 -4.38
C GLN A 25 -17.44 -14.32 -3.17
N LEU A 26 -16.10 -14.21 -3.19
CA LEU A 26 -15.36 -13.55 -2.13
C LEU A 26 -15.67 -12.06 -2.07
N GLN A 27 -15.76 -11.37 -3.22
CA GLN A 27 -16.15 -9.96 -3.27
C GLN A 27 -17.55 -9.75 -2.68
N ALA A 28 -18.52 -10.58 -3.04
CA ALA A 28 -19.87 -10.49 -2.49
C ALA A 28 -19.88 -10.63 -0.95
N LEU A 29 -19.09 -11.55 -0.40
CA LEU A 29 -18.93 -11.68 1.06
C LEU A 29 -18.28 -10.45 1.69
N LEU A 30 -17.23 -9.90 1.06
CA LEU A 30 -16.55 -8.70 1.55
C LEU A 30 -17.49 -7.49 1.57
N ASP A 31 -18.36 -7.35 0.56
CA ASP A 31 -19.35 -6.28 0.46
C ASP A 31 -20.49 -6.46 1.47
N GLU A 32 -21.02 -7.68 1.62
CA GLU A 32 -22.08 -8.01 2.58
C GLU A 32 -21.67 -7.72 4.04
N THR A 33 -20.39 -7.94 4.35
CA THR A 33 -19.85 -7.78 5.71
C THR A 33 -19.19 -6.42 5.96
N ASP A 34 -19.17 -5.52 4.97
CA ASP A 34 -18.39 -4.27 4.97
C ASP A 34 -16.97 -4.46 5.53
N TYR A 35 -16.32 -5.55 5.10
CA TYR A 35 -15.10 -6.02 5.75
C TYR A 35 -13.88 -5.17 5.44
N LEU A 36 -13.80 -4.59 4.24
CA LEU A 36 -12.61 -3.84 3.84
C LEU A 36 -12.51 -2.53 4.60
N ASP A 37 -11.28 -2.10 4.85
CA ASP A 37 -11.04 -0.79 5.46
C ASP A 37 -11.62 0.32 4.55
N PRO A 38 -12.37 1.29 5.08
CA PRO A 38 -12.96 2.35 4.27
C PRO A 38 -11.91 3.20 3.54
N PHE A 39 -10.67 3.23 4.02
CA PHE A 39 -9.55 3.94 3.41
C PHE A 39 -8.69 3.08 2.47
N GLN A 40 -9.08 1.81 2.22
CA GLN A 40 -8.52 0.98 1.15
C GLN A 40 -9.29 1.24 -0.17
N SER A 41 -8.60 1.89 -1.11
CA SER A 41 -9.12 2.19 -2.45
C SER A 41 -8.59 1.24 -3.53
N GLY A 42 -7.49 0.53 -3.27
CA GLY A 42 -6.87 -0.36 -4.24
C GLY A 42 -7.75 -1.58 -4.52
N PHE A 43 -7.92 -1.93 -5.79
CA PHE A 43 -8.64 -3.12 -6.23
C PHE A 43 -10.05 -3.27 -5.66
N ARG A 44 -10.72 -2.15 -5.39
CA ARG A 44 -12.08 -2.08 -4.86
C ARG A 44 -13.02 -1.49 -5.90
N PRO A 45 -14.17 -2.11 -6.21
CA PRO A 45 -15.14 -1.55 -7.15
C PRO A 45 -15.59 -0.14 -6.73
N GLY A 46 -15.60 0.81 -7.66
CA GLY A 46 -16.01 2.20 -7.41
C GLY A 46 -14.92 3.10 -6.82
N TYR A 47 -13.72 2.58 -6.57
CA TYR A 47 -12.58 3.34 -6.08
C TYR A 47 -11.45 3.34 -7.10
N GLY A 48 -10.67 4.42 -7.11
CA GLY A 48 -9.54 4.63 -8.02
C GLY A 48 -8.35 5.22 -7.28
N THR A 49 -7.26 5.46 -8.01
CA THR A 49 -6.14 6.24 -7.48
C THR A 49 -6.59 7.66 -7.15
N GLU A 50 -7.50 8.19 -7.96
CA GLU A 50 -8.09 9.52 -7.86
C GLU A 50 -8.90 9.69 -6.58
N SER A 51 -9.69 8.69 -6.17
CA SER A 51 -10.48 8.80 -4.94
C SER A 51 -9.61 8.94 -3.70
N ALA A 52 -8.51 8.17 -3.63
CA ALA A 52 -7.54 8.29 -2.53
C ALA A 52 -6.78 9.62 -2.60
N LEU A 53 -6.31 10.02 -3.79
CA LEU A 53 -5.57 11.26 -3.98
C LEU A 53 -6.39 12.50 -3.68
N VAL A 54 -7.64 12.57 -4.18
CA VAL A 54 -8.52 13.72 -3.96
C VAL A 54 -8.84 13.86 -2.47
N ALA A 55 -9.14 12.75 -1.78
CA ALA A 55 -9.41 12.77 -0.34
C ALA A 55 -8.20 13.26 0.47
N LEU A 56 -7.00 12.72 0.20
CA LEU A 56 -5.76 13.16 0.82
C LEU A 56 -5.52 14.65 0.54
N TYR A 57 -5.58 15.05 -0.73
CA TYR A 57 -5.25 16.40 -1.17
C TYR A 57 -6.19 17.45 -0.57
N ASP A 58 -7.50 17.17 -0.53
CA ASP A 58 -8.50 18.03 0.11
C ASP A 58 -8.24 18.20 1.61
N ASP A 59 -7.90 17.12 2.34
CA ASP A 59 -7.52 17.20 3.75
C ASP A 59 -6.28 18.08 3.98
N LEU A 60 -5.24 17.92 3.16
CA LEU A 60 -4.01 18.70 3.24
C LEU A 60 -4.25 20.19 2.91
N CYS A 61 -5.04 20.49 1.87
CA CYS A 61 -5.42 21.84 1.50
C CYS A 61 -6.20 22.53 2.62
N ARG A 62 -7.23 21.86 3.17
CA ARG A 62 -8.05 22.42 4.26
C ARG A 62 -7.22 22.75 5.49
N GLU A 63 -6.26 21.90 5.84
CA GLU A 63 -5.42 22.15 7.01
C GLU A 63 -4.42 23.29 6.75
N LYS A 64 -3.85 23.36 5.55
CA LYS A 64 -3.03 24.50 5.12
C LYS A 64 -3.82 25.82 5.15
N ASP A 65 -5.06 25.84 4.65
CA ASP A 65 -5.92 27.04 4.60
C ASP A 65 -6.27 27.56 6.00
N ARG A 66 -6.22 26.69 7.02
CA ARG A 66 -6.37 27.06 8.44
C ARG A 66 -5.11 27.66 9.06
N GLY A 67 -4.01 27.75 8.31
CA GLY A 67 -2.71 28.19 8.81
C GLY A 67 -1.96 27.15 9.65
N SER A 68 -2.40 25.89 9.59
CA SER A 68 -1.78 24.74 10.25
C SER A 68 -0.79 24.01 9.32
N ALA A 69 -0.30 22.85 9.75
CA ALA A 69 0.61 22.02 8.98
C ALA A 69 0.17 20.55 8.94
N SER A 70 0.72 19.81 7.98
CA SER A 70 0.51 18.39 7.81
C SER A 70 1.82 17.67 7.54
N LEU A 71 2.01 16.50 8.14
CA LEU A 71 3.08 15.57 7.79
C LEU A 71 2.48 14.41 7.01
N LEU A 72 2.95 14.21 5.78
CA LEU A 72 2.60 13.09 4.92
C LEU A 72 3.80 12.15 4.82
N VAL A 73 3.60 10.87 5.14
CA VAL A 73 4.58 9.80 5.00
C VAL A 73 4.07 8.80 3.97
N LEU A 74 4.86 8.58 2.91
CA LEU A 74 4.59 7.59 1.88
C LEU A 74 5.41 6.33 2.18
N LEU A 75 4.74 5.29 2.65
CA LEU A 75 5.35 4.02 2.99
C LEU A 75 5.52 3.17 1.72
N ASP A 76 6.74 2.65 1.50
CA ASP A 76 7.07 1.73 0.40
C ASP A 76 7.26 0.31 0.95
N LEU A 77 6.45 -0.63 0.47
CA LEU A 77 6.64 -2.06 0.78
C LEU A 77 7.52 -2.70 -0.30
N SER A 78 8.50 -3.48 0.13
CA SER A 78 9.31 -4.29 -0.77
C SER A 78 8.56 -5.57 -1.14
N VAL A 79 8.32 -5.79 -2.44
CA VAL A 79 7.78 -7.05 -3.01
C VAL A 79 6.56 -7.57 -2.23
N ALA A 80 5.62 -6.68 -1.92
CA ALA A 80 4.54 -6.95 -0.97
C ALA A 80 3.72 -8.22 -1.31
N PHE A 81 3.32 -8.36 -2.58
CA PHE A 81 2.58 -9.52 -3.07
C PHE A 81 3.34 -10.84 -2.93
N ASP A 82 4.67 -10.83 -3.05
CA ASP A 82 5.52 -12.02 -2.95
C ASP A 82 5.79 -12.44 -1.49
N THR A 83 5.53 -11.54 -0.53
CA THR A 83 5.82 -11.76 0.90
C THR A 83 4.63 -12.25 1.73
N ILE A 84 3.46 -12.40 1.12
CA ILE A 84 2.24 -12.82 1.82
C ILE A 84 2.41 -14.22 2.42
N ASP A 85 2.30 -14.32 3.75
CA ASP A 85 2.31 -15.60 4.44
C ASP A 85 0.99 -16.32 4.24
N HIS A 86 1.05 -17.56 3.74
CA HIS A 86 -0.15 -18.33 3.43
C HIS A 86 -0.94 -18.72 4.68
N GLY A 87 -0.28 -18.99 5.80
CA GLY A 87 -0.94 -19.34 7.06
C GLY A 87 -1.74 -18.16 7.60
N ILE A 88 -1.09 -17.00 7.71
CA ILE A 88 -1.74 -15.76 8.15
C ILE A 88 -2.92 -15.39 7.24
N LEU A 89 -2.76 -15.52 5.91
CA LEU A 89 -3.84 -15.26 4.96
C LEU A 89 -5.03 -16.21 5.17
N LEU A 90 -4.78 -17.51 5.34
CA LEU A 90 -5.83 -18.50 5.59
C LEU A 90 -6.54 -18.25 6.91
N ASP A 91 -5.83 -17.88 7.96
CA ASP A 91 -6.42 -17.54 9.26
C ASP A 91 -7.33 -16.31 9.16
N ARG A 92 -6.96 -15.31 8.36
CA ARG A 92 -7.80 -14.13 8.09
C ARG A 92 -9.05 -14.46 7.29
N LEU A 93 -8.93 -15.32 6.28
CA LEU A 93 -10.08 -15.82 5.52
C LEU A 93 -11.04 -16.60 6.44
N ALA A 94 -10.49 -17.43 7.34
CA ALA A 94 -11.30 -18.11 8.35
C ALA A 94 -12.00 -17.11 9.29
N GLY A 95 -11.28 -16.08 9.76
CA GLY A 95 -11.85 -15.00 10.58
C GLY A 95 -12.90 -14.14 9.87
N LEU A 96 -12.87 -14.07 8.54
CA LEU A 96 -13.91 -13.46 7.70
C LEU A 96 -15.17 -14.35 7.59
N GLY A 97 -15.09 -15.62 8.00
CA GLY A 97 -16.19 -16.60 7.90
C GLY A 97 -16.05 -17.58 6.73
N VAL A 98 -14.92 -17.57 6.00
CA VAL A 98 -14.64 -18.57 4.97
C VAL A 98 -14.27 -19.89 5.65
N GLY A 99 -15.17 -20.86 5.62
CA GLY A 99 -15.01 -22.16 6.26
C GLY A 99 -15.09 -23.36 5.29
N GLY A 100 -14.98 -24.57 5.87
CA GLY A 100 -15.24 -25.83 5.18
C GLY A 100 -14.48 -26.00 3.86
N THR A 101 -15.19 -26.45 2.83
CA THR A 101 -14.63 -26.71 1.49
C THR A 101 -14.03 -25.46 0.85
N ALA A 102 -14.59 -24.27 1.09
CA ALA A 102 -14.06 -23.03 0.53
C ALA A 102 -12.66 -22.71 1.10
N LEU A 103 -12.48 -22.83 2.43
CA LEU A 103 -11.17 -22.63 3.05
C LEU A 103 -10.15 -23.69 2.61
N GLN A 104 -10.58 -24.94 2.47
CA GLN A 104 -9.74 -26.01 1.92
C GLN A 104 -9.33 -25.72 0.47
N TRP A 105 -10.22 -25.13 -0.33
CA TRP A 105 -9.92 -24.70 -1.69
C TRP A 105 -8.85 -23.61 -1.70
N PHE A 106 -8.95 -22.57 -0.85
CA PHE A 106 -7.90 -21.54 -0.74
C PHE A 106 -6.55 -22.14 -0.30
N ARG A 107 -6.58 -23.09 0.65
CA ARG A 107 -5.37 -23.81 1.08
C ARG A 107 -4.73 -24.57 -0.07
N SER A 108 -5.53 -25.26 -0.88
CA SER A 108 -5.07 -25.96 -2.09
C SER A 108 -4.55 -24.98 -3.15
N TYR A 109 -5.24 -23.85 -3.34
CA TYR A 109 -4.90 -22.82 -4.31
C TYR A 109 -3.51 -22.17 -4.06
N LEU A 110 -3.18 -21.96 -2.78
CA LEU A 110 -1.92 -21.34 -2.35
C LEU A 110 -0.76 -22.34 -2.24
N ASN A 111 -1.04 -23.58 -1.84
CA ASN A 111 0.00 -24.60 -1.60
C ASN A 111 0.43 -25.33 -2.89
N GLY A 112 1.61 -25.96 -2.85
CA GLY A 112 2.10 -26.82 -3.94
C GLY A 112 2.39 -26.08 -5.24
N ARG A 113 2.56 -24.75 -5.17
CA ARG A 113 2.83 -23.92 -6.34
C ARG A 113 4.31 -23.91 -6.66
N PHE A 114 4.63 -23.95 -7.94
CA PHE A 114 5.99 -23.82 -8.45
C PHE A 114 6.04 -22.76 -9.53
N GLN A 115 7.19 -22.08 -9.62
CA GLN A 115 7.51 -21.16 -10.70
C GLN A 115 8.83 -21.55 -11.35
N LYS A 116 9.00 -21.21 -12.63
CA LYS A 116 10.28 -21.30 -13.32
C LYS A 116 10.41 -20.13 -14.29
N VAL A 117 11.63 -19.74 -14.60
CA VAL A 117 11.92 -18.74 -15.63
C VAL A 117 12.26 -19.46 -16.92
N VAL A 118 11.67 -19.01 -18.04
CA VAL A 118 11.93 -19.54 -19.38
C VAL A 118 12.41 -18.40 -20.27
N LEU A 119 13.51 -18.62 -20.99
CA LEU A 119 14.10 -17.67 -21.94
C LEU A 119 14.46 -18.43 -23.22
N GLY A 120 13.65 -18.28 -24.27
CA GLY A 120 13.76 -19.10 -25.47
C GLY A 120 13.60 -20.58 -25.13
N ASP A 121 14.57 -21.40 -25.54
CA ASP A 121 14.58 -22.84 -25.29
C ASP A 121 15.15 -23.23 -23.91
N TYR A 122 15.64 -22.26 -23.14
CA TYR A 122 16.22 -22.49 -21.82
C TYR A 122 15.20 -22.28 -20.72
N GLY A 123 15.17 -23.18 -19.74
CA GLY A 123 14.31 -23.07 -18.56
C GLY A 123 15.10 -23.32 -17.27
N SER A 124 14.81 -22.54 -16.23
CA SER A 124 15.34 -22.82 -14.90
C SER A 124 14.71 -24.08 -14.31
N ALA A 125 15.35 -24.63 -13.28
CA ALA A 125 14.68 -25.61 -12.41
C ALA A 125 13.41 -24.98 -11.79
N PRO A 126 12.35 -25.79 -11.56
CA PRO A 126 11.19 -25.36 -10.81
C PRO A 126 11.58 -24.93 -9.39
N TRP A 127 11.02 -23.82 -8.94
CA TRP A 127 11.18 -23.26 -7.61
C TRP A 127 9.84 -23.23 -6.90
N GLN A 128 9.77 -23.76 -5.69
CA GLN A 128 8.53 -23.78 -4.92
C GLN A 128 8.20 -22.39 -4.36
N LEU A 129 6.94 -21.96 -4.53
CA LEU A 129 6.40 -20.73 -3.99
C LEU A 129 5.75 -21.00 -2.63
N CYS A 130 6.52 -20.82 -1.55
CA CYS A 130 6.03 -21.01 -0.18
C CYS A 130 5.35 -19.75 0.42
N HIS A 131 5.48 -18.62 -0.26
CA HIS A 131 4.91 -17.34 0.16
C HIS A 131 4.42 -16.60 -1.08
N GLY A 132 3.62 -15.57 -0.83
CA GLY A 132 3.09 -14.68 -1.83
C GLY A 132 1.82 -15.16 -2.48
N VAL A 133 1.15 -14.24 -3.16
CA VAL A 133 0.02 -14.53 -4.04
C VAL A 133 0.42 -14.20 -5.49
N PRO A 134 -0.03 -14.96 -6.50
CA PRO A 134 0.52 -14.83 -7.85
C PRO A 134 0.26 -13.47 -8.49
N GLN A 135 1.31 -12.71 -8.79
CA GLN A 135 1.17 -11.44 -9.51
C GLN A 135 0.56 -11.69 -10.91
N GLY A 136 -0.57 -11.04 -11.22
CA GLY A 136 -1.33 -11.28 -12.46
C GLY A 136 -2.50 -12.27 -12.34
N SER A 137 -2.71 -12.85 -11.14
CA SER A 137 -3.94 -13.55 -10.78
C SER A 137 -5.10 -12.58 -10.62
N ILE A 138 -6.32 -13.06 -10.92
CA ILE A 138 -7.57 -12.33 -10.71
C ILE A 138 -7.89 -12.21 -9.22
N LEU A 139 -7.53 -13.22 -8.43
CA LEU A 139 -7.88 -13.34 -7.02
C LEU A 139 -6.86 -12.66 -6.08
N SER A 140 -5.60 -12.58 -6.51
CA SER A 140 -4.50 -12.01 -5.70
C SER A 140 -4.77 -10.62 -5.14
N PRO A 141 -5.35 -9.66 -5.89
CA PRO A 141 -5.67 -8.35 -5.35
C PRO A 141 -6.64 -8.37 -4.16
N LEU A 142 -7.69 -9.21 -4.23
CA LEU A 142 -8.66 -9.35 -3.14
C LEU A 142 -8.01 -9.98 -1.90
N LEU A 143 -7.21 -11.02 -2.11
CA LEU A 143 -6.46 -11.66 -1.02
C LEU A 143 -5.49 -10.68 -0.35
N PHE A 144 -4.85 -9.82 -1.13
CA PHE A 144 -3.96 -8.79 -0.61
C PHE A 144 -4.73 -7.77 0.25
N ASN A 145 -5.91 -7.33 -0.19
CA ASN A 145 -6.75 -6.42 0.59
C ASN A 145 -7.18 -7.04 1.93
N VAL A 146 -7.59 -8.31 1.94
CA VAL A 146 -7.89 -9.07 3.17
C VAL A 146 -6.65 -9.15 4.09
N TYR A 147 -5.47 -9.33 3.49
CA TYR A 147 -4.20 -9.34 4.22
C TYR A 147 -3.76 -7.97 4.76
N MET A 148 -4.18 -6.87 4.14
CA MET A 148 -3.79 -5.53 4.59
C MET A 148 -4.79 -4.88 5.54
N LYS A 149 -6.04 -5.38 5.62
CA LYS A 149 -7.11 -4.78 6.44
C LYS A 149 -6.68 -4.29 7.84
N PRO A 150 -6.00 -5.09 8.69
CA PRO A 150 -5.70 -4.65 10.05
C PRO A 150 -4.74 -3.46 10.15
N LEU A 151 -3.99 -3.15 9.10
CA LEU A 151 -3.04 -2.03 9.09
C LEU A 151 -3.75 -0.69 9.33
N GLY A 152 -4.93 -0.48 8.74
CA GLY A 152 -5.72 0.73 8.97
C GLY A 152 -6.11 0.90 10.44
N GLU A 153 -6.40 -0.19 11.15
CA GLU A 153 -6.71 -0.13 12.58
C GLU A 153 -5.48 0.20 13.43
N VAL A 154 -4.32 -0.37 13.10
CA VAL A 154 -3.04 -0.03 13.78
C VAL A 154 -2.76 1.47 13.67
N ILE A 155 -2.96 2.04 12.48
CA ILE A 155 -2.75 3.47 12.22
C ILE A 155 -3.74 4.33 13.01
N ARG A 156 -5.04 4.01 12.94
CA ARG A 156 -6.09 4.76 13.66
C ARG A 156 -5.90 4.74 15.17
N ARG A 157 -5.43 3.62 15.76
CA ARG A 157 -5.10 3.53 17.18
C ARG A 157 -3.98 4.49 17.62
N CYS A 158 -3.16 4.95 16.68
CA CYS A 158 -2.13 5.95 16.93
C CYS A 158 -2.66 7.39 16.76
N GLY A 159 -3.92 7.58 16.35
CA GLY A 159 -4.53 8.88 16.10
C GLY A 159 -4.19 9.48 14.73
N LEU A 160 -3.66 8.67 13.80
CA LEU A 160 -3.27 9.11 12.46
C LEU A 160 -4.32 8.70 11.43
N ARG A 161 -4.29 9.38 10.28
CA ARG A 161 -5.11 9.07 9.12
C ARG A 161 -4.30 8.34 8.07
N ASN A 162 -4.96 7.56 7.23
CA ASN A 162 -4.32 6.90 6.11
C ASN A 162 -5.21 6.83 4.88
N HIS A 163 -4.55 6.61 3.74
CA HIS A 163 -5.15 6.04 2.54
C HIS A 163 -4.26 4.91 2.06
N GLN A 164 -4.88 3.86 1.52
CA GLN A 164 -4.19 2.71 0.98
C GLN A 164 -4.67 2.48 -0.45
N TYR A 165 -3.72 2.16 -1.33
CA TYR A 165 -4.01 1.66 -2.65
C TYR A 165 -3.08 0.47 -2.88
N ALA A 166 -3.61 -0.74 -2.69
CA ALA A 166 -2.78 -1.94 -2.68
C ALA A 166 -1.66 -1.83 -1.64
N ASP A 167 -0.41 -1.97 -2.06
CA ASP A 167 0.78 -1.86 -1.22
C ASP A 167 1.19 -0.40 -0.92
N ASP A 168 0.79 0.57 -1.74
CA ASP A 168 1.04 1.98 -1.47
C ASP A 168 0.21 2.44 -0.26
N THR A 169 0.89 2.87 0.81
CA THR A 169 0.25 3.38 2.03
C THR A 169 0.67 4.81 2.31
N GLN A 170 -0.30 5.71 2.27
CA GLN A 170 -0.17 7.11 2.66
C GLN A 170 -0.58 7.23 4.12
N LEU A 171 0.34 7.66 4.99
CA LEU A 171 0.09 7.93 6.39
C LEU A 171 0.23 9.43 6.61
N TYR A 172 -0.75 10.08 7.25
CA TYR A 172 -0.65 11.52 7.47
C TYR A 172 -1.22 11.98 8.80
N LEU A 173 -0.66 13.08 9.29
CA LEU A 173 -1.04 13.76 10.51
C LEU A 173 -1.27 15.23 10.22
N LEU A 174 -2.43 15.74 10.65
CA LEU A 174 -2.82 17.15 10.61
C LEU A 174 -2.57 17.76 12.00
N PHE A 175 -1.86 18.89 12.09
CA PHE A 175 -1.49 19.50 13.39
C PHE A 175 -1.27 21.02 13.29
N SER A 176 -1.55 21.74 14.38
CA SER A 176 -1.58 23.21 14.37
C SER A 176 -0.38 23.91 15.06
N THR A 177 0.17 23.37 16.16
CA THR A 177 1.11 24.16 16.98
C THR A 177 2.29 23.41 17.63
N ASN A 178 2.26 22.08 17.76
CA ASN A 178 3.32 21.34 18.46
C ASN A 178 4.02 20.30 17.57
N PRO A 179 5.09 20.67 16.85
CA PRO A 179 5.88 19.76 16.02
C PRO A 179 6.46 18.58 16.79
N GLY A 180 6.93 18.81 18.02
CA GLY A 180 7.54 17.77 18.83
C GLY A 180 6.54 16.65 19.17
N GLU A 181 5.31 17.02 19.52
CA GLU A 181 4.22 16.07 19.75
C GLU A 181 3.81 15.36 18.44
N ALA A 182 3.69 16.11 17.34
CA ALA A 182 3.38 15.53 16.04
C ALA A 182 4.40 14.47 15.60
N VAL A 183 5.69 14.78 15.78
CA VAL A 183 6.80 13.86 15.50
C VAL A 183 6.77 12.66 16.44
N ALA A 184 6.52 12.85 17.73
CA ALA A 184 6.40 11.76 18.69
C ALA A 184 5.25 10.80 18.34
N MET A 185 4.08 11.34 17.98
CA MET A 185 2.92 10.56 17.52
C MET A 185 3.24 9.79 16.24
N LEU A 186 3.85 10.44 15.25
CA LEU A 186 4.19 9.83 13.98
C LEU A 186 5.26 8.75 14.14
N ASN A 187 6.33 8.99 14.90
CA ASN A 187 7.36 7.98 15.20
C ASN A 187 6.80 6.77 15.96
N ARG A 188 5.90 6.99 16.93
CA ARG A 188 5.20 5.90 17.60
C ARG A 188 4.37 5.10 16.60
N CYS A 189 3.60 5.77 15.73
CA CYS A 189 2.81 5.10 14.71
C CYS A 189 3.69 4.30 13.73
N LEU A 190 4.81 4.86 13.28
CA LEU A 190 5.74 4.19 12.38
C LEU A 190 6.35 2.94 13.04
N ALA A 191 6.64 2.98 14.34
CA ALA A 191 7.10 1.83 15.09
C ALA A 191 6.03 0.72 15.18
N GLU A 192 4.78 1.08 15.49
CA GLU A 192 3.64 0.14 15.53
C GLU A 192 3.37 -0.49 14.15
N VAL A 193 3.33 0.33 13.10
CA VAL A 193 3.17 -0.12 11.71
C VAL A 193 4.29 -1.08 11.32
N MET A 194 5.53 -0.78 11.68
CA MET A 194 6.67 -1.66 11.41
C MET A 194 6.59 -2.97 12.19
N GLY A 195 6.23 -2.90 13.48
CA GLY A 195 6.03 -4.08 14.31
C GLY A 195 4.97 -5.00 13.71
N TRP A 196 3.84 -4.41 13.32
CA TRP A 196 2.76 -5.13 12.65
C TRP A 196 3.19 -5.72 11.31
N MET A 197 3.87 -4.97 10.45
CA MET A 197 4.33 -5.46 9.15
C MET A 197 5.29 -6.65 9.32
N ARG A 198 6.24 -6.55 10.26
CA ARG A 198 7.18 -7.65 10.58
C ARG A 198 6.45 -8.89 11.10
N ALA A 199 5.50 -8.72 12.01
CA ALA A 199 4.69 -9.82 12.53
C ALA A 199 3.89 -10.52 11.41
N ASN A 200 3.49 -9.75 10.39
CA ASN A 200 2.78 -10.23 9.21
C ASN A 200 3.71 -10.52 8.02
N LYS A 201 5.01 -10.75 8.25
CA LYS A 201 6.01 -11.11 7.22
C LYS A 201 6.15 -10.12 6.05
N LEU A 202 5.61 -8.90 6.17
CA LEU A 202 5.76 -7.82 5.22
C LEU A 202 7.05 -7.04 5.49
N LYS A 203 7.68 -6.57 4.41
CA LYS A 203 8.93 -5.81 4.49
C LYS A 203 8.73 -4.37 4.06
N LEU A 204 8.73 -3.46 5.02
CA LEU A 204 8.79 -2.02 4.76
C LEU A 204 10.20 -1.61 4.32
N ASN A 205 10.29 -0.62 3.44
CA ASN A 205 11.54 -0.09 2.91
C ASN A 205 11.80 1.34 3.40
N PRO A 206 12.60 1.51 4.47
CA PRO A 206 12.90 2.85 4.98
C PRO A 206 13.61 3.74 3.95
N GLY A 207 14.46 3.17 3.08
CA GLY A 207 15.21 3.94 2.09
C GLY A 207 14.35 4.48 0.94
N LYS A 208 13.15 3.95 0.74
CA LYS A 208 12.18 4.44 -0.25
C LYS A 208 10.97 5.14 0.40
N THR A 209 10.92 5.20 1.72
CA THR A 209 9.87 5.92 2.44
C THR A 209 10.14 7.42 2.30
N GLU A 210 9.14 8.17 1.85
CA GLU A 210 9.25 9.62 1.63
C GLU A 210 8.41 10.38 2.63
N VAL A 211 8.85 11.58 3.01
CA VAL A 211 8.11 12.47 3.91
C VAL A 211 7.96 13.84 3.27
N LEU A 212 6.74 14.38 3.29
CA LEU A 212 6.42 15.73 2.87
C LEU A 212 5.82 16.50 4.06
N LEU A 213 6.33 17.70 4.31
CA LEU A 213 5.70 18.69 5.18
C LEU A 213 4.90 19.65 4.31
N VAL A 214 3.62 19.82 4.61
CA VAL A 214 2.71 20.73 3.90
C VAL A 214 2.21 21.79 4.87
N GLY A 215 2.12 23.04 4.43
CA GLY A 215 1.62 24.15 5.25
C GLY A 215 2.74 24.93 5.95
N ARG A 216 2.45 25.45 7.16
CA ARG A 216 3.21 26.54 7.81
C ARG A 216 4.74 26.34 7.75
N SER A 217 5.41 27.26 7.06
CA SER A 217 6.88 27.41 7.03
C SER A 217 7.33 28.14 8.29
N GLY A 218 8.18 27.49 9.09
CA GLY A 218 8.66 28.06 10.35
C GLY A 218 9.13 27.05 11.39
N PHE A 219 8.86 25.76 11.17
CA PHE A 219 9.49 24.69 11.95
C PHE A 219 10.95 24.55 11.53
N GLY A 220 11.87 24.55 12.49
CA GLY A 220 13.29 24.40 12.22
C GLY A 220 13.59 23.02 11.65
N GLU A 221 14.57 22.89 10.75
CA GLU A 221 15.00 21.60 10.15
C GLU A 221 15.33 20.52 11.21
N GLY A 222 15.65 20.90 12.44
CA GLY A 222 15.92 19.98 13.56
C GLY A 222 14.71 19.58 14.42
N GLU A 223 13.52 20.16 14.19
CA GLU A 223 12.32 19.87 15.00
C GLU A 223 11.55 18.64 14.50
N LEU A 224 11.79 18.22 13.25
CA LEU A 224 11.03 17.16 12.56
C LEU A 224 11.87 15.91 12.30
N ASN A 225 12.36 15.28 13.39
CA ASN A 225 13.18 14.06 13.31
C ASN A 225 12.33 12.79 13.26
N LEU A 226 11.99 12.36 12.05
CA LEU A 226 11.29 11.09 11.82
C LEU A 226 12.27 9.95 11.59
N VAL A 227 12.02 8.82 12.23
CA VAL A 227 12.90 7.65 12.19
C VAL A 227 12.09 6.38 11.94
N LEU A 228 12.55 5.58 11.00
CA LEU A 228 11.97 4.30 10.65
C LEU A 228 13.07 3.24 10.65
N ASN A 229 13.05 2.34 11.65
CA ASN A 229 14.04 1.26 11.81
C ASN A 229 15.48 1.80 12.02
N GLY A 230 15.64 2.89 12.77
CA GLY A 230 16.93 3.55 12.94
C GLY A 230 17.41 4.34 11.71
N VAL A 231 16.63 4.37 10.61
CA VAL A 231 16.91 5.19 9.43
C VAL A 231 16.16 6.51 9.57
N ALA A 232 16.89 7.62 9.50
CA ALA A 232 16.28 8.95 9.46
C ALA A 232 15.50 9.15 8.15
N LEU A 233 14.31 9.71 8.25
CA LEU A 233 13.43 10.03 7.12
C LEU A 233 13.48 11.54 6.88
N PRO A 234 14.37 12.04 6.00
CA PRO A 234 14.44 13.47 5.71
C PRO A 234 13.18 13.95 4.98
N LEU A 235 12.80 15.19 5.24
CA LEU A 235 11.77 15.87 4.45
C LEU A 235 12.22 16.02 3.00
N ARG A 236 11.25 15.92 2.08
CA ARG A 236 11.45 16.11 0.65
C ARG A 236 10.73 17.38 0.21
N ASP A 237 11.33 18.08 -0.75
CA ASP A 237 10.69 19.24 -1.42
C ASP A 237 9.56 18.81 -2.37
N LYS A 238 9.48 17.51 -2.68
CA LYS A 238 8.40 16.90 -3.44
C LYS A 238 8.39 15.40 -3.24
N VAL A 239 7.22 14.79 -3.31
CA VAL A 239 7.03 13.33 -3.22
C VAL A 239 6.09 12.84 -4.32
N ARG A 240 6.18 11.56 -4.69
CA ARG A 240 5.28 10.96 -5.69
C ARG A 240 4.27 10.04 -5.01
N SER A 241 3.03 10.49 -4.90
CA SER A 241 1.92 9.71 -4.35
C SER A 241 1.01 9.22 -5.49
N LEU A 242 0.85 7.90 -5.63
CA LEU A 242 0.01 7.26 -6.66
C LEU A 242 0.18 7.85 -8.07
N GLY A 243 1.42 8.15 -8.44
CA GLY A 243 1.78 8.71 -9.75
C GLY A 243 1.77 10.25 -9.83
N VAL A 244 1.18 10.95 -8.86
CA VAL A 244 1.09 12.41 -8.81
C VAL A 244 2.19 13.01 -7.93
N LEU A 245 2.86 14.05 -8.43
CA LEU A 245 3.84 14.82 -7.67
C LEU A 245 3.13 15.85 -6.77
N LEU A 246 3.48 15.82 -5.49
CA LEU A 246 3.01 16.77 -4.47
C LEU A 246 4.20 17.57 -3.94
N ASP A 247 4.02 18.87 -3.76
CA ASP A 247 4.98 19.81 -3.17
C ASP A 247 4.41 20.43 -1.87
N PRO A 248 5.23 21.06 -1.01
CA PRO A 248 4.80 21.66 0.25
C PRO A 248 3.71 22.72 0.09
N GLU A 249 3.69 23.40 -1.05
CA GLU A 249 2.71 24.42 -1.39
C GLU A 249 1.37 23.84 -1.88
N LEU A 250 1.34 22.56 -2.24
CA LEU A 250 0.25 21.93 -2.99
C LEU A 250 -0.10 22.73 -4.25
N SER A 251 0.90 23.23 -4.97
CA SER A 251 0.70 24.05 -6.16
C SER A 251 0.29 23.22 -7.39
N LEU A 252 0.67 21.93 -7.38
CA LEU A 252 0.62 21.01 -8.52
C LEU A 252 1.46 21.45 -9.73
N GLU A 253 2.22 22.55 -9.67
CA GLU A 253 3.04 23.03 -10.78
C GLU A 253 4.10 21.99 -11.19
N ALA A 254 4.70 21.32 -10.20
CA ALA A 254 5.68 20.26 -10.40
C ALA A 254 5.09 19.04 -11.12
N GLN A 255 3.77 18.81 -11.01
CA GLN A 255 3.05 17.76 -11.72
C GLN A 255 2.59 18.21 -13.11
N VAL A 256 1.92 19.37 -13.18
CA VAL A 256 1.26 19.85 -14.39
C VAL A 256 2.27 20.22 -15.47
N THR A 257 3.37 20.90 -15.11
CA THR A 257 4.35 21.38 -16.10
C THR A 257 4.98 20.25 -16.92
N PRO A 258 5.50 19.15 -16.33
CA PRO A 258 6.04 18.03 -17.12
C PRO A 258 4.97 17.28 -17.92
N VAL A 259 3.77 17.10 -17.38
CA VAL A 259 2.67 16.40 -18.07
C VAL A 259 2.21 17.19 -19.29
N ALA A 260 2.00 18.50 -19.14
CA ALA A 260 1.64 19.38 -20.25
C ALA A 260 2.72 19.38 -21.34
N ARG A 261 4.00 19.51 -20.97
CA ARG A 261 5.12 19.43 -21.91
C ARG A 261 5.15 18.11 -22.68
N SER A 262 4.91 16.99 -22.00
CA SER A 262 4.90 15.66 -22.62
C SER A 262 3.72 15.49 -23.58
N ALA A 263 2.55 16.05 -23.24
CA ALA A 263 1.37 16.04 -24.11
C ALA A 263 1.58 16.88 -25.37
N PHE A 264 2.15 18.09 -25.25
CA PHE A 264 2.46 18.95 -26.40
C PHE A 264 3.60 18.43 -27.27
N PHE A 265 4.53 17.64 -26.74
CA PHE A 265 5.56 16.99 -27.55
C PHE A 265 5.01 15.88 -28.46
N GLN A 266 3.82 15.35 -28.16
CA GLN A 266 3.14 14.33 -28.97
C GLN A 266 2.14 14.90 -29.98
N LEU A 267 2.01 16.23 -30.05
CA LEU A 267 1.21 16.97 -31.03
C LEU A 267 2.13 17.62 -32.08
#